data_AF-A0A520B738-F1
#
_entry.id   AF-A0A520B738-F1
#
_cell.length_a   1.000
_cell.length_b   1.000
_cell.length_c   1.000
_cell.angle_alpha   90.00
_cell.angle_beta   90.00
_cell.angle_gamma   90.00
#
_symmetry.space_group_name_H-M   'P 1'
#
loop_
_entity.id
_entity.type
_entity.pdbx_description
1 polymer ?
#
loop_
_entity_poly.entity_id
_entity_poly.type
_entity_poly.pdbx_seq_one_letter_code
_entity_poly.pdbx_strand_id
1 'polypeptide(L)'
;MIDTQTTVILCGTNDTIPSDILQLLLTQARHGRGRLMIVDEGSQLARLHAVQDADLLLDPAEGNWDFFADHITQHDLACAGEAILRSDDLPSNIFNGLTCVLGEMIWEVAGKPGAQLHDLSTKVRAFEYQSLAEALRLDLDVPTDVRAGWTALARLQEDAGRFPMATSRPTTSLRRWLTTRARSVLFLKAGAGVNDGACRSVQAAIDRVWRLEEDNGRKVA
;
A
#
# COMPACT_ATOMS: atom_id res chain seq x y z
N MET A 1 4.52 1.43 32.26
CA MET A 1 4.99 0.32 31.42
C MET A 1 4.27 0.45 30.09
N ILE A 2 4.98 0.83 29.03
CA ILE A 2 4.40 0.78 27.69
C ILE A 2 4.59 -0.64 27.21
N ASP A 3 3.47 -1.28 26.88
CA ASP A 3 3.39 -2.64 26.41
C ASP A 3 4.32 -2.81 25.20
N THR A 4 5.26 -3.75 25.27
CA THR A 4 6.22 -4.02 24.17
C THR A 4 5.55 -4.59 22.91
N GLN A 5 4.21 -4.69 22.91
CA GLN A 5 3.39 -5.30 21.88
C GLN A 5 2.59 -4.29 21.05
N THR A 6 2.68 -2.99 21.31
CA THR A 6 1.92 -1.99 20.53
C THR A 6 2.73 -1.51 19.33
N THR A 7 2.10 -1.54 18.16
CA THR A 7 2.56 -0.83 16.97
C THR A 7 1.80 0.47 16.84
N VAL A 8 2.52 1.60 16.78
CA VAL A 8 1.93 2.92 16.57
C VAL A 8 2.09 3.31 15.10
N ILE A 9 1.00 3.73 14.46
CA ILE A 9 1.03 4.30 13.11
C ILE A 9 0.77 5.80 13.21
N LEU A 10 1.81 6.58 12.94
CA LEU A 10 1.75 8.04 13.01
C LEU A 10 1.71 8.64 11.61
N CYS A 11 0.57 9.20 11.22
CA CYS A 11 0.38 9.89 9.94
C CYS A 11 0.50 11.40 10.12
N GLY A 12 1.24 12.06 9.23
CA GLY A 12 1.27 13.52 9.21
C GLY A 12 2.50 14.12 8.54
N THR A 13 2.65 15.41 8.77
CA THR A 13 3.73 16.27 8.30
C THR A 13 4.56 16.76 9.50
N ASN A 14 5.66 17.44 9.23
CA ASN A 14 6.47 18.08 10.28
C ASN A 14 5.70 19.20 11.01
N ASP A 15 4.62 19.71 10.41
CA ASP A 15 3.80 20.78 10.97
C ASP A 15 2.59 20.25 11.75
N THR A 16 2.09 19.05 11.42
CA THR A 16 0.93 18.45 12.11
C THR A 16 1.31 17.52 13.27
N ILE A 17 2.54 17.00 13.27
CA ILE A 17 3.04 16.12 14.33
C ILE A 17 3.84 16.97 15.33
N PRO A 18 3.43 17.05 16.62
CA PRO A 18 4.21 17.74 17.65
C PRO A 18 5.61 17.13 17.79
N SER A 19 6.64 17.99 17.77
CA SER A 19 8.04 17.55 17.71
C SER A 19 8.49 16.78 18.94
N ASP A 20 7.98 17.13 20.12
CA ASP A 20 8.23 16.44 21.39
C ASP A 20 7.64 15.02 21.39
N ILE A 21 6.42 14.86 20.88
CA ILE A 21 5.77 13.55 20.71
C ILE A 21 6.53 12.70 19.69
N LEU A 22 6.92 13.28 18.56
CA LEU A 22 7.70 12.57 17.54
C LEU A 22 9.02 12.05 18.10
N GLN A 23 9.79 12.90 18.79
CA GLN A 23 11.07 12.50 19.39
C GLN A 23 10.89 11.42 20.47
N LEU A 24 9.84 11.52 21.28
CA LEU A 24 9.51 10.50 22.28
C LEU A 24 9.23 9.14 21.63
N LEU A 25 8.38 9.08 20.61
CA LEU A 25 8.01 7.84 19.93
C LEU A 25 9.19 7.23 19.18
N LEU A 26 9.99 8.05 18.48
CA LEU A 26 11.23 7.59 17.82
C LEU A 26 12.19 6.94 18.83
N THR A 27 12.40 7.59 19.97
CA THR A 27 13.28 7.11 21.03
C THR A 27 12.76 5.78 21.61
N GLN A 28 11.46 5.69 21.90
CA GLN A 28 10.85 4.47 22.43
C GLN A 28 10.97 3.30 21.47
N ALA A 29 10.63 3.49 20.19
CA ALA A 29 10.69 2.46 19.17
C ALA A 29 12.13 1.94 18.98
N ARG A 30 13.13 2.81 18.88
CA ARG A 30 14.54 2.40 18.74
C ARG A 30 15.07 1.67 19.99
N HIS A 31 14.52 1.93 21.16
CA HIS A 31 14.87 1.25 22.40
C HIS A 31 14.17 -0.10 22.62
N GLY A 32 13.31 -0.59 21.72
CA GLY A 32 12.59 -1.84 21.98
C GLY A 32 11.23 -1.67 22.64
N ARG A 33 10.73 -0.44 22.83
CA ARG A 33 9.51 -0.17 23.59
C ARG A 33 8.32 0.04 22.66
N GLY A 34 8.02 -0.98 21.85
CA GLY A 34 7.00 -0.95 20.81
C GLY A 34 7.57 -0.71 19.42
N ARG A 35 6.70 -0.66 18.42
CA ARG A 35 7.06 -0.34 17.03
C ARG A 35 6.43 0.98 16.61
N LEU A 36 7.11 1.65 15.68
CA LEU A 36 6.62 2.88 15.10
C LEU A 36 6.71 2.80 13.59
N MET A 37 5.58 3.05 12.94
CA MET A 37 5.48 3.37 11.53
C MET A 37 5.14 4.86 11.42
N ILE A 38 5.90 5.60 10.62
CA ILE A 38 5.62 7.00 10.30
C ILE A 38 5.18 7.07 8.85
N VAL A 39 3.95 7.54 8.61
CA VAL A 39 3.43 7.84 7.28
C VAL A 39 3.67 9.33 7.01
N ASP A 40 4.70 9.61 6.21
CA ASP A 40 5.15 10.95 5.86
C ASP A 40 4.31 11.52 4.71
N GLU A 41 3.41 12.44 5.04
CA GLU A 41 2.47 13.11 4.14
C GLU A 41 3.08 14.31 3.40
N GLY A 42 4.41 14.37 3.28
CA GLY A 42 5.09 15.32 2.39
C GLY A 42 6.10 16.26 3.04
N SER A 43 6.57 15.98 4.26
CA SER A 43 7.59 16.79 4.95
C SER A 43 8.99 16.20 4.94
N GLN A 44 9.20 15.07 4.27
CA GLN A 44 10.50 14.39 4.24
C GLN A 44 10.95 13.97 5.66
N LEU A 45 10.03 13.52 6.51
CA LEU A 45 10.29 13.09 7.89
C LEU A 45 11.38 12.01 7.95
N ALA A 46 11.42 11.11 6.96
CA ALA A 46 12.49 10.14 6.85
C ALA A 46 13.87 10.80 6.71
N ARG A 47 13.97 11.86 5.90
CA ARG A 47 15.23 12.60 5.70
C ARG A 47 15.66 13.33 6.97
N LEU A 48 14.70 13.84 7.74
CA LEU A 48 14.96 14.63 8.95
C LEU A 48 15.30 13.77 10.17
N HIS A 49 14.73 12.56 10.26
CA HIS A 49 14.75 11.80 11.50
C HIS A 49 15.26 10.37 11.37
N ALA A 50 15.32 9.77 10.19
CA ALA A 50 15.74 8.37 10.06
C ALA A 50 17.23 8.19 10.37
N VAL A 51 17.55 7.08 11.02
CA VAL A 51 18.92 6.62 11.25
C VAL A 51 19.24 5.57 10.19
N GLN A 52 20.19 5.87 9.30
CA GLN A 52 20.45 5.13 8.07
C GLN A 52 20.65 3.62 8.24
N ASP A 53 21.31 3.19 9.32
CA ASP A 53 21.63 1.77 9.56
C ASP A 53 20.65 1.06 10.51
N ALA A 54 19.68 1.80 11.07
CA ALA A 54 18.75 1.27 12.06
C ALA A 54 17.29 1.28 11.56
N ASP A 55 16.90 2.28 10.78
CA ASP A 55 15.52 2.47 10.35
C ASP A 55 15.30 1.98 8.90
N LEU A 56 14.03 1.75 8.56
CA LEU A 56 13.61 1.29 7.24
C LEU A 56 12.86 2.39 6.52
N LEU A 57 12.99 2.42 5.20
CA LEU A 57 12.23 3.29 4.32
C LEU A 57 11.43 2.45 3.31
N LEU A 58 10.13 2.67 3.27
CA LEU A 58 9.26 2.24 2.19
C LEU A 58 8.86 3.48 1.39
N ASP A 59 9.28 3.51 0.14
CA ASP A 59 8.97 4.55 -0.84
C ASP A 59 8.29 3.88 -2.04
N PRO A 60 6.94 3.85 -2.08
CA PRO A 60 6.22 3.22 -3.18
C PRO A 60 6.56 3.83 -4.55
N ALA A 61 6.95 5.12 -4.58
CA ALA A 61 7.35 5.81 -5.80
C ALA A 61 8.72 5.34 -6.34
N GLU A 62 9.50 4.64 -5.52
CA GLU A 62 10.74 3.98 -5.93
C GLU A 62 10.57 2.46 -6.12
N GLY A 63 9.35 1.93 -5.92
CA GLY A 63 9.03 0.53 -6.15
C GLY A 63 9.76 -0.42 -5.21
N ASN A 64 10.26 0.07 -4.06
CA ASN A 64 11.06 -0.72 -3.15
C ASN A 64 10.22 -1.55 -2.16
N TRP A 65 8.92 -1.74 -2.41
CA TRP A 65 8.06 -2.57 -1.59
C TRP A 65 8.05 -4.02 -2.08
N ASP A 66 8.38 -4.96 -1.19
CA ASP A 66 8.22 -6.40 -1.41
C ASP A 66 6.75 -6.85 -1.21
N PHE A 67 5.87 -6.32 -2.06
CA PHE A 67 4.42 -6.46 -1.96
C PHE A 67 3.96 -7.92 -1.88
N PHE A 68 4.47 -8.78 -2.77
CA PHE A 68 4.03 -10.16 -2.88
C PHE A 68 4.60 -11.05 -1.76
N ALA A 69 5.75 -10.71 -1.16
CA ALA A 69 6.20 -11.38 0.06
C ALA A 69 5.33 -11.02 1.28
N ASP A 70 4.73 -9.82 1.27
CA ASP A 70 3.85 -9.38 2.33
C ASP A 70 2.42 -9.97 2.22
N HIS A 71 1.96 -10.29 1.01
CA HIS A 71 0.62 -10.86 0.72
C HIS A 71 0.73 -12.28 0.15
N ILE A 72 0.61 -13.29 1.01
CA ILE A 72 0.91 -14.70 0.66
C ILE A 72 -0.35 -15.47 0.28
N THR A 73 -1.51 -15.10 0.84
CA THR A 73 -2.77 -15.80 0.59
C THR A 73 -3.58 -15.10 -0.50
N GLN A 74 -4.46 -15.85 -1.16
CA GLN A 74 -5.42 -15.28 -2.11
C GLN A 74 -6.31 -14.20 -1.45
N HIS A 75 -6.68 -14.40 -0.19
CA HIS A 75 -7.43 -13.42 0.59
C HIS A 75 -6.63 -12.13 0.83
N ASP A 76 -5.34 -12.25 1.22
CA ASP A 76 -4.46 -11.09 1.39
C ASP A 76 -4.39 -10.26 0.11
N LEU A 77 -4.21 -10.92 -1.03
CA LEU A 77 -4.07 -10.30 -2.35
C LEU A 77 -5.38 -9.62 -2.79
N ALA A 78 -6.54 -10.24 -2.55
CA ALA A 78 -7.84 -9.65 -2.85
C ALA A 78 -8.06 -8.36 -2.04
N CYS A 79 -7.84 -8.41 -0.73
CA CYS A 79 -8.00 -7.25 0.13
C CYS A 79 -6.95 -6.15 -0.13
N ALA A 80 -5.78 -6.50 -0.67
CA ALA A 80 -4.82 -5.51 -1.15
C ALA A 80 -5.29 -4.82 -2.44
N GLY A 81 -5.92 -5.57 -3.35
CA GLY A 81 -6.57 -5.01 -4.54
C GLY A 81 -7.67 -4.01 -4.18
N GLU A 82 -8.52 -4.33 -3.21
CA GLU A 82 -9.54 -3.41 -2.68
C GLU A 82 -8.92 -2.12 -2.12
N ALA A 83 -7.83 -2.24 -1.35
CA ALA A 83 -7.15 -1.07 -0.79
C ALA A 83 -6.49 -0.19 -1.86
N ILE A 84 -5.95 -0.79 -2.93
CA ILE A 84 -5.37 -0.07 -4.07
C ILE A 84 -6.44 0.71 -4.85
N LEU A 85 -7.62 0.13 -5.02
CA LEU A 85 -8.74 0.73 -5.78
C LEU A 85 -9.55 1.73 -4.97
N ARG A 86 -9.36 1.81 -3.64
CA ARG A 86 -10.24 2.56 -2.73
C ARG A 86 -10.46 3.99 -3.25
N SER A 87 -11.67 4.19 -3.78
CA SER A 87 -12.13 5.41 -4.47
C SER A 87 -13.59 5.63 -4.10
N ASP A 88 -13.89 6.78 -3.49
CA ASP A 88 -15.25 7.06 -3.02
C ASP A 88 -16.24 7.35 -4.16
N ASP A 89 -15.73 7.58 -5.39
CA ASP A 89 -16.54 8.04 -6.53
C ASP A 89 -17.10 6.94 -7.44
N LEU A 90 -16.85 5.66 -7.16
CA LEU A 90 -17.32 4.56 -8.01
C LEU A 90 -18.64 3.93 -7.50
N PRO A 91 -19.63 3.68 -8.39
CA PRO A 91 -20.79 2.86 -8.06
C PRO A 91 -20.38 1.48 -7.53
N SER A 92 -21.06 1.00 -6.49
CA SER A 92 -20.66 -0.22 -5.77
C SER A 92 -20.58 -1.47 -6.65
N ASN A 93 -21.47 -1.60 -7.65
CA ASN A 93 -21.42 -2.72 -8.61
C ASN A 93 -20.15 -2.68 -9.47
N ILE A 94 -19.74 -1.49 -9.92
CA ILE A 94 -18.52 -1.29 -10.71
C ILE A 94 -17.31 -1.51 -9.83
N PHE A 95 -17.30 -0.95 -8.62
CA PHE A 95 -16.22 -1.14 -7.66
C PHE A 95 -16.00 -2.62 -7.36
N ASN A 96 -17.06 -3.37 -7.01
CA ASN A 96 -16.96 -4.81 -6.71
C ASN A 96 -16.48 -5.63 -7.92
N GLY A 97 -16.91 -5.27 -9.13
CA GLY A 97 -16.42 -5.95 -10.34
C GLY A 97 -14.94 -5.65 -10.60
N LEU A 98 -14.52 -4.40 -10.43
CA LEU A 98 -13.12 -3.98 -10.57
C LEU A 98 -12.20 -4.62 -9.53
N THR A 99 -12.66 -4.78 -8.29
CA THR A 99 -11.86 -5.43 -7.25
C THR A 99 -11.62 -6.89 -7.56
N CYS A 100 -12.62 -7.60 -8.11
CA CYS A 100 -12.43 -8.95 -8.64
C CYS A 100 -11.42 -8.99 -9.79
N VAL A 101 -11.58 -8.11 -10.79
CA VAL A 101 -10.67 -8.02 -11.95
C VAL A 101 -9.23 -7.76 -11.50
N LEU A 102 -9.02 -6.77 -10.63
CA LEU A 102 -7.69 -6.47 -10.12
C LEU A 102 -7.14 -7.60 -9.25
N GLY A 103 -7.98 -8.23 -8.42
CA GLY A 103 -7.59 -9.37 -7.59
C GLY A 103 -7.07 -10.55 -8.43
N GLU A 104 -7.73 -10.86 -9.54
CA GLU A 104 -7.27 -11.90 -10.49
C GLU A 104 -5.93 -11.52 -11.15
N MET A 105 -5.77 -10.26 -11.56
CA MET A 105 -4.49 -9.78 -12.10
C MET A 105 -3.36 -9.89 -11.10
N ILE A 106 -3.61 -9.49 -9.84
CA ILE A 106 -2.65 -9.59 -8.74
C ILE A 106 -2.27 -11.05 -8.51
N TRP A 107 -3.25 -11.96 -8.48
CA TRP A 107 -3.02 -13.40 -8.28
C TRP A 107 -2.15 -14.00 -9.41
N GLU A 108 -2.44 -13.67 -10.66
CA GLU A 108 -1.65 -14.14 -11.80
C GLU A 108 -0.19 -13.63 -11.74
N VAL A 109 0.00 -12.37 -11.37
CA VAL A 109 1.34 -11.78 -11.23
C VAL A 109 2.09 -12.43 -10.07
N ALA A 110 1.43 -12.68 -8.93
CA ALA A 110 2.02 -13.32 -7.77
C ALA A 110 2.60 -14.73 -8.07
N GLY A 111 2.07 -15.42 -9.08
CA GLY A 111 2.58 -16.72 -9.52
C GLY A 111 3.94 -16.68 -10.23
N LYS A 112 4.48 -15.50 -10.55
CA LYS A 112 5.74 -15.35 -11.29
C LYS A 112 6.93 -15.20 -10.33
N PRO A 113 8.07 -15.88 -10.57
CA PRO A 113 9.28 -15.67 -9.78
C PRO A 113 9.74 -14.21 -9.84
N GLY A 114 9.99 -13.59 -8.67
CA GLY A 114 10.45 -12.22 -8.59
C GLY A 114 9.40 -11.16 -8.94
N ALA A 115 8.11 -11.50 -8.83
CA ALA A 115 7.00 -10.60 -9.10
C ALA A 115 7.13 -9.25 -8.36
N GLN A 116 6.83 -8.16 -9.07
CA GLN A 116 6.84 -6.79 -8.55
C GLN A 116 5.55 -6.06 -8.89
N LEU A 117 5.22 -5.01 -8.13
CA LEU A 117 4.07 -4.15 -8.46
C LEU A 117 4.18 -3.53 -9.87
N HIS A 118 5.39 -3.37 -10.39
CA HIS A 118 5.60 -2.96 -11.77
C HIS A 118 5.02 -3.93 -12.81
N ASP A 119 5.06 -5.24 -12.55
CA ASP A 119 4.50 -6.26 -13.44
C ASP A 119 2.97 -6.15 -13.48
N LEU A 120 2.36 -5.90 -12.32
CA LEU A 120 0.93 -5.58 -12.21
C LEU A 120 0.58 -4.33 -13.02
N SER A 121 1.37 -3.26 -12.88
CA SER A 121 1.20 -2.02 -13.65
C SER A 121 1.29 -2.23 -15.15
N THR A 122 2.20 -3.08 -15.61
CA THR A 122 2.30 -3.46 -17.02
C THR A 122 1.09 -4.24 -17.49
N LYS A 123 0.60 -5.19 -16.68
CA LYS A 123 -0.61 -5.97 -16.99
C LYS A 123 -1.86 -5.10 -17.04
N VAL A 124 -2.04 -4.20 -16.08
CA VAL A 124 -3.16 -3.25 -16.02
C VAL A 124 -3.17 -2.29 -17.20
N ARG A 125 -2.00 -1.76 -17.60
CA ARG A 125 -1.90 -0.87 -18.77
C ARG A 125 -2.19 -1.58 -20.09
N ALA A 126 -1.91 -2.88 -20.17
CA ALA A 126 -2.24 -3.71 -21.32
C ALA A 126 -3.68 -4.23 -21.30
N PHE A 127 -4.47 -3.94 -20.25
CA PHE A 127 -5.83 -4.44 -20.13
C PHE A 127 -6.79 -3.69 -21.06
N GLU A 128 -7.53 -4.45 -21.86
CA GLU A 128 -8.39 -3.91 -22.90
C GLU A 128 -9.83 -3.73 -22.42
N TYR A 129 -10.51 -2.73 -22.99
CA TYR A 129 -11.90 -2.42 -22.68
C TYR A 129 -12.84 -3.61 -22.87
N GLN A 130 -12.65 -4.41 -23.93
CA GLN A 130 -13.52 -5.56 -24.20
C GLN A 130 -13.45 -6.61 -23.08
N SER A 131 -12.25 -6.90 -22.58
CA SER A 131 -12.05 -7.82 -21.46
C SER A 131 -12.67 -7.29 -20.16
N LEU A 132 -12.58 -5.98 -19.94
CA LEU A 132 -13.23 -5.34 -18.79
C LEU A 132 -14.75 -5.42 -18.89
N ALA A 133 -15.33 -5.10 -20.05
CA ALA A 133 -16.77 -5.11 -20.25
C ALA A 133 -17.36 -6.51 -20.06
N GLU A 134 -16.65 -7.55 -20.54
CA GLU A 134 -17.01 -8.95 -20.29
C GLU A 134 -16.97 -9.28 -18.80
N ALA A 135 -15.87 -8.93 -18.11
CA ALA A 135 -15.73 -9.20 -16.68
C ALA A 135 -16.79 -8.48 -15.82
N LEU A 136 -17.17 -7.26 -16.21
CA LEU A 136 -18.20 -6.46 -15.53
C LEU A 136 -19.63 -6.79 -16.01
N ARG A 137 -19.79 -7.66 -17.01
CA ARG A 137 -21.09 -8.02 -17.62
C ARG A 137 -21.88 -6.81 -18.11
N LEU A 138 -21.20 -5.86 -18.74
CA LEU A 138 -21.81 -4.63 -19.25
C LEU A 138 -22.56 -4.89 -20.56
N ASP A 139 -23.70 -4.22 -20.74
CA ASP A 139 -24.40 -4.19 -22.01
C ASP A 139 -23.83 -3.09 -22.92
N LEU A 140 -23.14 -3.48 -24.00
CA LEU A 140 -22.48 -2.53 -24.90
C LEU A 140 -23.46 -1.76 -25.81
N ASP A 141 -24.73 -2.18 -25.87
CA ASP A 141 -25.78 -1.43 -26.57
C ASP A 141 -26.37 -0.32 -25.68
N VAL A 142 -26.07 -0.33 -24.37
CA VAL A 142 -26.57 0.64 -23.39
C VAL A 142 -25.52 1.75 -23.14
N PRO A 143 -25.80 3.02 -23.50
CA PRO A 143 -24.81 4.10 -23.37
C PRO A 143 -24.29 4.36 -21.95
N THR A 144 -25.11 4.08 -20.93
CA THR A 144 -24.70 4.21 -19.51
C THR A 144 -23.69 3.15 -19.11
N ASP A 145 -23.87 1.92 -19.59
CA ASP A 145 -22.96 0.79 -19.35
C ASP A 145 -21.64 1.01 -20.09
N VAL A 146 -21.72 1.51 -21.33
CA VAL A 146 -20.52 1.88 -22.10
C VAL A 146 -19.69 2.92 -21.33
N ARG A 147 -20.33 3.98 -20.82
CA ARG A 147 -19.68 5.01 -20.01
C ARG A 147 -19.09 4.45 -18.72
N ALA A 148 -19.86 3.62 -18.00
CA ALA A 148 -19.42 2.93 -16.79
C ALA A 148 -18.16 2.11 -17.04
N GLY A 149 -18.10 1.34 -18.13
CA GLY A 149 -16.93 0.57 -18.51
C GLY A 149 -15.69 1.44 -18.76
N TRP A 150 -15.85 2.58 -19.43
CA TRP A 150 -14.72 3.48 -19.70
C TRP A 150 -14.21 4.15 -18.42
N THR A 151 -15.14 4.58 -17.56
CA THR A 151 -14.79 5.10 -16.22
C THR A 151 -14.07 4.03 -15.39
N ALA A 152 -14.55 2.79 -15.43
CA ALA A 152 -13.94 1.68 -14.71
C ALA A 152 -12.52 1.37 -15.22
N LEU A 153 -12.32 1.33 -16.55
CA LEU A 153 -11.00 1.10 -17.14
C LEU A 153 -10.02 2.22 -16.80
N ALA A 154 -10.47 3.47 -16.96
CA ALA A 154 -9.67 4.64 -16.63
C ALA A 154 -9.25 4.60 -15.16
N ARG A 155 -10.17 4.23 -14.26
CA ARG A 155 -9.87 4.13 -12.84
C ARG A 155 -8.90 3.00 -12.52
N LEU A 156 -9.08 1.82 -13.10
CA LEU A 156 -8.14 0.70 -12.95
C LEU A 156 -6.72 1.10 -13.37
N GLN A 157 -6.59 1.78 -14.52
CA GLN A 157 -5.30 2.24 -15.04
C GLN A 157 -4.70 3.37 -14.20
N GLU A 158 -5.54 4.26 -13.68
CA GLU A 158 -5.11 5.32 -12.76
C GLU A 158 -4.62 4.75 -11.43
N ASP A 159 -5.30 3.72 -10.93
CA ASP A 159 -5.09 3.17 -9.60
C ASP A 159 -3.92 2.18 -9.53
N ALA A 160 -3.86 1.27 -10.50
CA ALA A 160 -2.93 0.16 -10.52
C ALA A 160 -1.95 0.19 -11.70
N GLY A 161 -2.12 1.10 -12.66
CA GLY A 161 -1.29 1.20 -13.87
C GLY A 161 -0.05 2.09 -13.74
N ARG A 162 0.28 2.56 -12.53
CA ARG A 162 1.34 3.58 -12.31
C ARG A 162 2.45 3.14 -11.36
N PHE A 163 2.50 1.86 -10.99
CA PHE A 163 3.58 1.39 -10.12
C PHE A 163 4.95 1.44 -10.84
N PRO A 164 5.96 2.03 -10.20
CA PRO A 164 7.29 2.17 -10.76
C PRO A 164 8.03 0.83 -10.74
N MET A 165 9.01 0.69 -11.63
CA MET A 165 9.99 -0.39 -11.56
C MET A 165 10.88 -0.16 -10.34
N ALA A 166 11.21 -1.24 -9.61
CA ALA A 166 12.08 -1.15 -8.44
C ALA A 166 13.43 -0.50 -8.81
N THR A 167 13.84 0.51 -8.04
CA THR A 167 15.16 1.14 -8.19
C THR A 167 16.25 0.30 -7.52
N SER A 168 17.50 0.80 -7.49
CA SER A 168 18.61 0.15 -6.78
C SER A 168 18.46 0.14 -5.25
N ARG A 169 17.38 0.69 -4.69
CA ARG A 169 17.15 0.64 -3.24
C ARG A 169 16.86 -0.80 -2.79
N PRO A 170 17.27 -1.16 -1.57
CA PRO A 170 16.84 -2.41 -0.97
C PRO A 170 15.31 -2.48 -0.88
N THR A 171 14.77 -3.65 -1.15
CA THR A 171 13.35 -3.93 -0.94
C THR A 171 13.03 -3.97 0.55
N THR A 172 11.88 -3.43 0.91
CA THR A 172 11.34 -3.37 2.26
C THR A 172 10.14 -4.30 2.34
N SER A 173 10.17 -5.26 3.27
CA SER A 173 9.03 -6.13 3.60
C SER A 173 8.48 -5.75 4.98
N LEU A 174 7.17 -5.48 5.02
CA LEU A 174 6.43 -5.19 6.25
C LEU A 174 6.41 -6.42 7.16
N ARG A 175 6.19 -7.61 6.61
CA ARG A 175 6.20 -8.87 7.37
C ARG A 175 7.57 -9.10 8.02
N ARG A 176 8.66 -8.88 7.28
CA ARG A 176 10.02 -9.01 7.81
C ARG A 176 10.27 -7.97 8.91
N TRP A 177 9.88 -6.72 8.70
CA TRP A 177 10.02 -5.67 9.72
C TRP A 177 9.30 -6.04 11.03
N LEU A 178 8.04 -6.47 10.95
CA LEU A 178 7.24 -6.83 12.12
C LEU A 178 7.74 -8.08 12.87
N THR A 179 8.40 -9.00 12.19
CA THR A 179 8.96 -10.24 12.78
C THR A 179 10.38 -10.09 13.32
N THR A 180 11.13 -9.06 12.88
CA THR A 180 12.46 -8.72 13.43
C THR A 180 12.37 -7.98 14.77
N ARG A 181 13.47 -7.84 15.52
CA ARG A 181 13.43 -7.11 16.82
C ARG A 181 12.93 -5.67 16.63
N ALA A 182 12.05 -5.22 17.53
CA ALA A 182 11.46 -3.87 17.52
C ALA A 182 12.46 -2.77 17.88
N ARG A 183 13.50 -2.57 17.07
CA ARG A 183 14.54 -1.56 17.28
C ARG A 183 14.72 -0.64 16.07
N SER A 184 13.76 -0.68 15.16
CA SER A 184 13.74 0.11 13.94
C SER A 184 12.39 0.80 13.77
N VAL A 185 12.43 2.02 13.25
CA VAL A 185 11.25 2.76 12.80
C VAL A 185 11.07 2.50 11.31
N LEU A 186 9.82 2.29 10.88
CA LEU A 186 9.48 2.23 9.46
C LEU A 186 8.97 3.60 9.01
N PHE A 187 9.69 4.24 8.11
CA PHE A 187 9.21 5.43 7.43
C PHE A 187 8.54 5.02 6.12
N LEU A 188 7.26 5.37 5.95
CA LEU A 188 6.51 5.23 4.73
C LEU A 188 6.36 6.61 4.10
N LYS A 189 6.95 6.82 2.93
CA LYS A 189 6.82 8.09 2.20
C LYS A 189 5.52 8.08 1.40
N ALA A 190 4.49 8.73 1.93
CA ALA A 190 3.19 8.86 1.26
C ALA A 190 3.17 10.03 0.27
N GLY A 191 3.95 11.09 0.52
CA GLY A 191 3.93 12.31 -0.29
C GLY A 191 2.78 13.24 0.06
N ALA A 192 2.77 14.44 -0.54
CA ALA A 192 1.74 15.45 -0.32
C ALA A 192 0.41 15.00 -0.94
N GLY A 193 -0.39 14.30 -0.15
CA GLY A 193 -1.69 13.76 -0.55
C GLY A 193 -1.59 12.28 -0.91
N VAL A 194 -2.25 11.44 -0.11
CA VAL A 194 -2.49 10.00 -0.36
C VAL A 194 -3.12 9.74 -1.76
N ASN A 195 -3.64 10.79 -2.41
CA ASN A 195 -4.31 10.78 -3.71
C ASN A 195 -3.44 11.19 -4.91
N ASP A 196 -2.22 11.71 -4.72
CA ASP A 196 -1.36 12.09 -5.86
C ASP A 196 -0.58 10.86 -6.35
N GLY A 197 -1.24 10.01 -7.16
CA GLY A 197 -0.73 8.97 -8.08
C GLY A 197 0.35 7.94 -7.62
N ALA A 198 1.34 8.37 -6.86
CA ALA A 198 2.50 7.65 -6.36
C ALA A 198 2.24 6.81 -5.10
N CYS A 199 1.07 6.94 -4.43
CA CYS A 199 0.85 6.30 -3.13
C CYS A 199 -0.52 5.64 -2.89
N ARG A 200 -1.15 5.11 -3.93
CA ARG A 200 -2.36 4.27 -3.78
C ARG A 200 -2.10 2.92 -3.09
N SER A 201 -0.83 2.54 -2.98
CA SER A 201 -0.38 1.36 -2.24
C SER A 201 -0.05 1.67 -0.77
N VAL A 202 -0.11 2.94 -0.32
CA VAL A 202 0.09 3.33 1.09
C VAL A 202 -0.99 2.76 1.96
N GLN A 203 -2.25 2.89 1.54
CA GLN A 203 -3.35 2.32 2.29
C GLN A 203 -3.23 0.80 2.36
N ALA A 204 -2.84 0.15 1.26
CA ALA A 204 -2.56 -1.28 1.26
C ALA A 204 -1.44 -1.64 2.26
N ALA A 205 -0.39 -0.82 2.37
CA ALA A 205 0.68 -1.01 3.35
C ALA A 205 0.20 -0.82 4.80
N ILE A 206 -0.60 0.23 5.08
CA ILE A 206 -1.20 0.50 6.39
C ILE A 206 -2.13 -0.64 6.80
N ASP A 207 -3.09 -0.99 5.93
CA ASP A 207 -4.03 -2.10 6.14
C ASP A 207 -3.27 -3.41 6.36
N ARG A 208 -2.14 -3.59 5.66
CA ARG A 208 -1.31 -4.79 5.83
C ARG A 208 -0.60 -4.83 7.18
N VAL A 209 -0.04 -3.73 7.65
CA VAL A 209 0.55 -3.64 9.00
C VAL A 209 -0.53 -3.94 10.05
N TRP A 210 -1.71 -3.33 9.90
CA TRP A 210 -2.83 -3.56 10.81
C TRP A 210 -3.18 -5.05 10.93
N ARG A 211 -3.43 -5.71 9.80
CA ARG A 211 -3.77 -7.15 9.79
C ARG A 211 -2.64 -8.02 10.32
N LEU A 212 -1.38 -7.76 9.93
CA LEU A 212 -0.25 -8.52 10.43
C LEU A 212 -0.10 -8.42 11.94
N GLU A 213 -0.40 -7.27 12.54
CA GLU A 213 -0.40 -7.12 14.00
C GLU A 213 -1.57 -7.86 14.65
N GLU A 214 -2.79 -7.75 14.09
CA GLU A 214 -3.98 -8.47 14.56
C GLU A 214 -3.80 -10.00 14.51
N ASP A 215 -3.27 -10.53 13.40
CA ASP A 215 -2.95 -11.95 13.22
C ASP A 215 -1.96 -12.46 14.28
N ASN A 216 -1.13 -11.58 14.81
CA ASN A 216 -0.18 -11.88 15.87
C ASN A 216 -0.70 -11.55 17.29
N GLY A 217 -1.98 -11.18 17.43
CA GLY A 217 -2.60 -10.81 18.71
C GLY A 217 -2.06 -9.52 19.32
N ARG A 218 -1.43 -8.65 18.51
CA ARG A 218 -0.86 -7.37 18.94
C ARG A 218 -1.82 -6.22 18.64
N LYS A 219 -1.69 -5.12 19.39
CA LYS A 219 -2.53 -3.93 19.24
C LYS A 219 -1.88 -2.91 18.32
N VAL A 220 -2.70 -2.27 17.49
CA VAL A 220 -2.31 -1.12 16.68
C VAL A 220 -3.01 0.13 17.23
N ALA A 221 -2.24 1.21 17.36
CA ALA A 221 -2.69 2.50 17.89
C ALA A 221 -2.39 3.62 16.90
#